data_AF-A0A1X7VW13-F1
#
_entry.id   AF-A0A1X7VW13-F1
#
_cell.length_a   1.000
_cell.length_b   1.000
_cell.length_c   1.000
_cell.angle_alpha   90.00
_cell.angle_beta   90.00
_cell.angle_gamma   90.00
#
_symmetry.space_group_name_H-M   'P 1'
#
loop_
_entity.id
_entity.type
_entity.pdbx_description
1 polymer ?
#
loop_
_entity_poly.entity_id
_entity_poly.type
_entity_poly.pdbx_seq_one_letter_code
_entity_poly.pdbx_strand_id
1 'polypeptide(L)'
;METNEPLKTQLHSKLNDFSSLTRTLLELINSDKPNVSIGGGPAKTGETGEMTLSGVLDKLIDRDKEIQALVETAIQMRGRQRDIDWFENQIDMRKNDLEDLQNRLYDAEKLLELTVHQGKQKLDSIEKAQQGAVSPEKLIHYAHKISQASTAVSPVGWQPSDPRRPYPQDTEMRAGILCRLSTSGKLTPDDPPGDSKPAIGGSSIGMNQNNNQSNAVIKDQQQQPNSVLDQEPMSEDTSLSSSDEGM
;
A
#
# COMPACT_ATOMS: atom_id res chain seq x y z
N MET A 1 35.41 -15.33 31.36
CA MET A 1 35.09 -14.05 30.72
C MET A 1 35.73 -12.97 31.57
N GLU A 2 37.01 -12.69 31.31
CA GLU A 2 37.67 -11.55 31.96
C GLU A 2 37.01 -10.30 31.42
N THR A 3 36.36 -9.54 32.30
CA THR A 3 35.95 -8.17 32.01
C THR A 3 37.23 -7.35 31.90
N ASN A 4 37.86 -7.43 30.73
CA ASN A 4 38.94 -6.54 30.34
C ASN A 4 38.36 -5.13 30.40
N GLU A 5 38.83 -4.36 31.37
CA GLU A 5 38.69 -2.91 31.39
C GLU A 5 38.88 -2.37 29.97
N PRO A 6 38.00 -1.48 29.47
CA PRO A 6 38.06 -1.04 28.08
C PRO A 6 39.48 -0.58 27.74
N LEU A 7 40.01 -0.96 26.58
CA LEU A 7 41.40 -0.66 26.19
C LEU A 7 41.76 0.81 26.41
N LYS A 8 40.78 1.71 26.22
CA LYS A 8 40.87 3.13 26.56
C LYS A 8 41.22 3.40 28.04
N THR A 9 40.56 2.78 29.01
CA THR A 9 40.88 2.98 30.44
C THR A 9 42.25 2.40 30.79
N GLN A 10 42.61 1.26 30.19
CA GLN A 10 43.95 0.67 30.36
C GLN A 10 45.04 1.60 29.81
N LEU A 11 44.88 2.11 28.58
CA LEU A 11 45.84 3.02 27.95
C LEU A 11 45.97 4.33 28.73
N HIS A 12 44.87 4.91 29.21
CA HIS A 12 44.90 6.10 30.05
C HIS A 12 45.61 5.87 31.38
N SER A 13 45.38 4.72 32.03
CA SER A 13 46.05 4.36 33.28
C SER A 13 47.56 4.23 33.07
N LYS A 14 47.99 3.47 32.06
CA LYS A 14 49.41 3.27 31.75
C LYS A 14 50.12 4.55 31.32
N LEU A 15 49.43 5.45 30.61
CA LEU A 15 49.97 6.75 30.25
C LEU A 15 50.15 7.67 31.48
N ASN A 16 49.24 7.61 32.44
CA ASN A 16 49.39 8.32 33.71
C ASN A 16 50.56 7.78 34.54
N ASP A 17 50.76 6.46 34.56
CA ASP A 17 51.92 5.81 35.20
C ASP A 17 53.24 6.23 34.52
N PHE A 18 53.26 6.30 33.19
CA PHE A 18 54.41 6.82 32.45
C PHE A 18 54.69 8.29 32.78
N SER A 19 53.63 9.11 32.90
CA SER A 19 53.76 10.51 33.31
C SER A 19 54.25 10.67 34.75
N SER A 20 53.91 9.76 35.66
CA SER A 20 54.40 9.83 37.04
C SER A 20 55.87 9.40 37.12
N LEU A 21 56.27 8.34 36.38
CA LEU A 21 57.66 7.90 36.28
C LEU A 21 58.59 8.94 35.64
N THR A 22 58.13 9.66 34.63
CA THR A 22 58.92 10.76 34.04
C THR A 22 59.10 11.92 35.02
N ARG A 23 58.09 12.24 35.83
CA ARG A 23 58.20 13.26 36.88
C ARG A 23 59.20 12.85 37.97
N THR A 24 59.16 11.61 38.44
CA THR A 24 60.12 11.13 39.45
C THR A 24 61.54 11.05 38.92
N LEU A 25 61.73 10.66 37.64
CA LEU A 25 63.03 10.71 36.98
C LEU A 25 63.58 12.14 36.95
N LEU A 26 62.77 13.12 36.53
CA LEU A 26 63.18 14.52 36.49
C LEU A 26 63.51 15.08 37.88
N GLU A 27 62.80 14.65 38.91
CA GLU A 27 63.07 15.03 40.31
C GLU A 27 64.41 14.45 40.79
N LEU A 28 64.72 13.19 40.47
CA LEU A 28 66.01 12.55 40.76
C LEU A 28 67.18 13.22 40.03
N ILE A 29 67.01 13.60 38.76
CA ILE A 29 68.05 14.33 38.01
C ILE A 29 68.26 15.75 38.57
N ASN A 30 67.18 16.42 38.99
CA ASN A 30 67.28 17.77 39.55
C ASN A 30 67.83 17.80 40.98
N SER A 31 67.76 16.69 41.72
CA SER A 31 68.37 16.55 43.05
C SER A 31 69.86 16.19 43.01
N ASP A 32 70.42 15.80 41.85
CA ASP A 32 71.81 15.36 41.68
C ASP A 32 72.78 16.46 41.17
N LYS A 33 72.54 17.74 41.49
CA LYS A 33 73.53 18.82 41.22
C LYS A 33 74.48 19.03 42.42
N PRO A 34 75.81 19.17 42.19
CA PRO A 34 76.80 19.22 43.26
C PRO A 34 76.82 20.60 43.92
N ASN A 35 76.49 20.70 45.21
CA ASN A 35 76.83 21.90 45.98
C ASN A 35 77.15 21.59 47.45
N VAL A 36 78.46 21.52 47.70
CA VAL A 36 79.23 21.90 48.91
C VAL A 36 78.75 21.37 50.26
N SER A 37 79.54 20.41 50.75
CA SER A 37 79.73 20.03 52.16
C SER A 37 79.90 21.25 53.09
N ILE A 38 78.97 21.40 54.05
CA ILE A 38 79.29 21.77 55.43
C ILE A 38 78.31 21.05 56.38
N GLY A 39 78.86 20.25 57.31
CA GLY A 39 78.22 19.95 58.60
C GLY A 39 77.58 18.57 58.72
N GLY A 40 78.24 17.70 59.48
CA GLY A 40 77.79 16.33 59.76
C GLY A 40 76.68 16.20 60.81
N GLY A 41 76.14 14.97 60.90
CA GLY A 41 75.25 14.53 61.97
C GLY A 41 74.33 13.39 61.50
N PRO A 42 74.30 12.21 62.17
CA PRO A 42 73.73 10.99 61.61
C PRO A 42 72.29 10.68 62.05
N ALA A 43 71.71 9.70 61.35
CA ALA A 43 70.54 8.89 61.68
C ALA A 43 69.14 9.50 61.43
N LYS A 44 68.41 8.89 60.49
CA LYS A 44 67.26 8.01 60.80
C LYS A 44 66.81 7.23 59.57
N THR A 45 66.65 5.93 59.79
CA THR A 45 65.92 4.96 58.96
C THR A 45 64.61 5.54 58.44
N GLY A 46 64.52 5.63 57.11
CA GLY A 46 63.28 5.76 56.36
C GLY A 46 63.44 4.88 55.13
N GLU A 47 62.73 3.75 55.12
CA GLU A 47 62.57 2.90 53.95
C GLU A 47 61.78 3.66 52.88
N THR A 48 62.45 4.49 52.11
CA THR A 48 61.97 4.92 50.79
C THR A 48 63.03 4.48 49.83
N GLY A 49 62.78 3.33 49.21
CA GLY A 49 63.71 2.68 48.30
C GLY A 49 64.34 3.70 47.38
N GLU A 50 65.66 3.79 47.43
CA GLU A 50 66.46 4.38 46.37
C GLU A 50 66.07 3.67 45.08
N MET A 51 65.10 4.24 44.37
CA MET A 51 64.87 3.88 42.99
C MET A 51 66.04 4.53 42.27
N THR A 52 67.14 3.78 42.18
CA THR A 52 68.32 4.19 41.43
C THR A 52 67.86 4.70 40.07
N LEU A 53 68.50 5.77 39.57
CA LEU A 53 68.16 6.37 38.27
C LEU A 53 67.97 5.31 37.18
N SER A 54 68.82 4.27 37.20
CA SER A 54 68.73 3.08 36.35
C SER A 54 67.39 2.34 36.50
N GLY A 55 66.95 2.05 37.72
CA GLY A 55 65.70 1.33 37.97
C GLY A 55 64.43 2.11 37.61
N VAL A 56 64.47 3.45 37.60
CA VAL A 56 63.37 4.27 37.04
C VAL A 56 63.37 4.20 35.51
N LEU A 57 64.56 4.27 34.90
CA LEU A 57 64.74 4.22 33.46
C LEU A 57 64.29 2.87 32.87
N ASP A 58 64.67 1.76 33.51
CA ASP A 58 64.25 0.41 33.10
C ASP A 58 62.73 0.26 33.15
N LYS A 59 62.09 0.73 34.23
CA LYS A 59 60.62 0.73 34.33
C LYS A 59 59.96 1.64 33.29
N LEU A 60 60.60 2.75 32.90
CA LEU A 60 60.09 3.63 31.85
C LEU A 60 60.11 2.93 30.49
N ILE A 61 61.20 2.24 30.16
CA ILE A 61 61.33 1.44 28.94
C ILE A 61 60.29 0.32 28.90
N ASP A 62 60.08 -0.37 30.01
CA ASP A 62 59.08 -1.44 30.09
C ASP A 62 57.66 -0.90 29.87
N ARG A 63 57.34 0.27 30.44
CA ARG A 63 56.02 0.91 30.22
C ARG A 63 55.84 1.39 28.79
N ASP A 64 56.87 1.93 28.16
CA ASP A 64 56.83 2.33 26.75
C ASP A 64 56.54 1.11 25.84
N LYS A 65 57.22 -0.02 26.07
CA LYS A 65 56.95 -1.28 25.36
C LYS A 65 55.52 -1.77 25.57
N GLU A 66 55.00 -1.72 26.81
CA GLU A 66 53.62 -2.10 27.10
C GLU A 66 52.60 -1.19 26.41
N ILE A 67 52.84 0.13 26.35
CA ILE A 67 51.97 1.08 25.65
C ILE A 67 52.00 0.82 24.14
N GLN A 68 53.18 0.55 23.56
CA GLN A 68 53.31 0.20 22.13
C GLN A 68 52.49 -1.06 21.78
N ALA A 69 52.54 -2.09 22.63
CA ALA A 69 51.74 -3.30 22.45
C ALA A 69 50.22 -3.02 22.55
N LEU A 70 49.80 -2.17 23.49
CA LEU A 70 48.39 -1.75 23.60
C LEU A 70 47.93 -0.92 22.40
N VAL A 71 48.79 -0.08 21.82
CA VAL A 71 48.48 0.69 20.62
C VAL A 71 48.33 -0.23 19.40
N GLU A 72 49.19 -1.24 19.25
CA GLU A 72 49.09 -2.21 18.15
C GLU A 72 47.77 -3.00 18.23
N THR A 73 47.40 -3.47 19.43
CA THR A 73 46.12 -4.15 19.62
C THR A 73 44.93 -3.22 19.36
N ALA A 74 45.01 -1.94 19.70
CA ALA A 74 43.99 -0.94 19.38
C ALA A 74 43.83 -0.73 17.86
N ILE A 75 44.92 -0.77 17.09
CA ILE A 75 44.88 -0.70 15.62
C ILE A 75 44.18 -1.93 15.04
N GLN A 76 44.49 -3.13 15.55
CA GLN A 76 43.83 -4.36 15.12
C GLN A 76 42.33 -4.34 15.44
N MET A 77 41.95 -3.87 16.64
CA MET A 77 40.54 -3.70 17.03
C MET A 77 39.83 -2.68 16.13
N ARG A 78 40.51 -1.58 15.76
CA ARG A 78 39.96 -0.59 14.82
C ARG A 78 39.75 -1.18 13.43
N GLY A 79 40.66 -2.02 12.95
CA GLY A 79 40.50 -2.74 11.68
C GLY A 79 39.25 -3.63 11.70
N ARG A 80 39.12 -4.46 12.74
CA ARG A 80 37.93 -5.31 12.93
C ARG A 80 36.64 -4.50 13.08
N GLN A 81 36.66 -3.38 13.78
CA GLN A 81 35.47 -2.53 13.92
C GLN A 81 35.02 -1.99 12.55
N ARG A 82 35.96 -1.57 11.70
CA ARG A 82 35.62 -1.15 10.33
C ARG A 82 34.98 -2.29 9.53
N ASP A 83 35.48 -3.51 9.68
CA ASP A 83 34.90 -4.68 9.02
C ASP A 83 33.50 -4.97 9.55
N ILE A 84 33.28 -4.85 10.86
CA ILE A 84 31.95 -4.99 11.51
C ILE A 84 30.99 -3.94 10.95
N ASP A 85 31.37 -2.67 10.94
CA ASP A 85 30.54 -1.57 10.42
C ASP A 85 30.18 -1.82 8.93
N TRP A 86 31.11 -2.38 8.17
CA TRP A 86 30.88 -2.76 6.78
C TRP A 86 29.84 -3.89 6.65
N PHE A 87 29.96 -4.96 7.46
CA PHE A 87 29.00 -6.05 7.48
C PHE A 87 27.62 -5.61 7.97
N GLU A 88 27.55 -4.76 8.99
CA GLU A 88 26.29 -4.20 9.50
C GLU A 88 25.55 -3.43 8.41
N ASN A 89 26.25 -2.58 7.67
CA ASN A 89 25.67 -1.86 6.54
C ASN A 89 25.18 -2.82 5.43
N GLN A 90 25.94 -3.88 5.12
CA GLN A 90 25.49 -4.89 4.15
C GLN A 90 24.24 -5.63 4.64
N ILE A 91 24.17 -5.96 5.92
CA ILE A 91 23.00 -6.60 6.53
C ILE A 91 21.79 -5.68 6.44
N ASP A 92 21.94 -4.39 6.72
CA ASP A 92 20.83 -3.44 6.67
C ASP A 92 20.35 -3.18 5.24
N MET A 93 21.25 -3.11 4.26
CA MET A 93 20.88 -3.08 2.83
C MET A 93 20.06 -4.31 2.45
N ARG A 94 20.52 -5.51 2.85
CA ARG A 94 19.81 -6.76 2.56
C ARG A 94 18.46 -6.88 3.28
N LYS A 95 18.33 -6.33 4.49
CA LYS A 95 17.05 -6.27 5.20
C LYS A 95 16.05 -5.40 4.44
N ASN A 96 16.47 -4.25 3.95
CA ASN A 96 15.61 -3.38 3.15
C ASN A 96 15.18 -4.08 1.86
N ASP A 97 16.10 -4.73 1.16
CA ASP A 97 15.77 -5.54 -0.04
C ASP A 97 14.75 -6.64 0.28
N LEU A 98 14.89 -7.30 1.43
CA LEU A 98 13.99 -8.36 1.88
C LEU A 98 12.60 -7.81 2.21
N GLU A 99 12.52 -6.65 2.86
CA GLU A 99 11.27 -5.96 3.17
C GLU A 99 10.53 -5.55 1.90
N ASP A 100 11.24 -4.97 0.92
CA ASP A 100 10.67 -4.63 -0.38
C ASP A 100 10.15 -5.85 -1.12
N LEU A 101 10.90 -6.96 -1.10
CA LEU A 101 10.47 -8.21 -1.72
C LEU A 101 9.23 -8.80 -1.02
N GLN A 102 9.21 -8.77 0.31
CA GLN A 102 8.06 -9.24 1.09
C GLN A 102 6.80 -8.41 0.79
N ASN A 103 6.92 -7.09 0.71
CA ASN A 103 5.80 -6.21 0.39
C ASN A 103 5.25 -6.49 -1.01
N ARG A 104 6.13 -6.66 -2.01
CA ARG A 104 5.73 -7.02 -3.37
C ARG A 104 5.01 -8.37 -3.42
N LEU A 105 5.46 -9.35 -2.63
CA LEU A 105 4.83 -10.66 -2.58
C LEU A 105 3.44 -10.59 -1.93
N TYR A 106 3.31 -9.83 -0.85
CA TYR A 106 2.02 -9.58 -0.19
C TYR A 106 1.03 -8.88 -1.12
N ASP A 107 1.48 -7.88 -1.88
CA ASP A 107 0.65 -7.18 -2.86
C ASP A 107 0.22 -8.10 -3.99
N ALA A 108 1.12 -8.94 -4.49
CA ALA A 108 0.82 -9.94 -5.52
C ALA A 108 -0.18 -10.99 -5.03
N GLU A 109 -0.05 -11.47 -3.80
CA GLU A 109 -0.99 -12.39 -3.16
C GLU A 109 -2.39 -11.78 -3.07
N LYS A 110 -2.48 -10.54 -2.58
CA LYS A 110 -3.75 -9.81 -2.49
C LYS A 110 -4.40 -9.59 -3.84
N LEU A 111 -3.62 -9.24 -4.86
CA LEU A 111 -4.11 -9.08 -6.23
C LEU A 111 -4.62 -10.40 -6.79
N LEU A 112 -3.92 -11.50 -6.52
CA LEU A 112 -4.32 -12.84 -6.95
C LEU A 112 -5.64 -13.25 -6.29
N GLU A 113 -5.78 -13.04 -4.98
CA GLU A 113 -7.02 -13.33 -4.25
C GLU A 113 -8.21 -12.56 -4.84
N LEU A 114 -8.03 -11.26 -5.10
CA LEU A 114 -9.06 -10.42 -5.73
C LEU A 114 -9.41 -10.94 -7.12
N THR A 115 -8.40 -11.26 -7.94
CA THR A 115 -8.60 -11.74 -9.32
C THR A 115 -9.33 -13.09 -9.34
N VAL A 116 -8.99 -13.99 -8.43
CA VAL A 116 -9.67 -15.29 -8.28
C VAL A 116 -11.11 -15.10 -7.85
N HIS A 117 -11.38 -14.21 -6.90
CA HIS A 117 -12.74 -13.91 -6.46
C HIS A 117 -13.58 -13.29 -7.58
N GLN A 118 -13.03 -12.31 -8.31
CA GLN A 118 -13.68 -11.72 -9.49
C GLN A 118 -13.90 -12.75 -10.60
N GLY A 119 -12.94 -13.64 -10.83
CA GLY A 119 -13.06 -14.74 -11.78
C GLY A 119 -14.22 -15.66 -11.44
N LYS A 120 -14.35 -16.07 -10.17
CA LYS A 120 -15.49 -16.88 -9.69
C LYS A 120 -16.82 -16.16 -9.88
N GLN A 121 -16.92 -14.88 -9.51
CA GLN A 121 -18.14 -14.11 -9.73
C GLN A 121 -18.52 -14.02 -11.22
N LYS A 122 -17.53 -13.83 -12.10
CA LYS A 122 -17.77 -13.83 -13.55
C LYS A 122 -18.26 -15.19 -14.05
N LEU A 123 -17.68 -16.30 -13.58
CA LEU A 123 -18.16 -17.64 -13.91
C LEU A 123 -19.60 -17.86 -13.45
N ASP A 124 -19.95 -17.50 -12.23
CA ASP A 124 -21.32 -17.59 -11.71
C ASP A 124 -22.29 -16.75 -12.56
N SER A 125 -21.86 -15.56 -13.00
CA SER A 125 -22.67 -14.70 -13.86
C SER A 125 -22.89 -15.30 -15.25
N ILE A 126 -21.87 -15.96 -15.81
CA ILE A 126 -21.95 -16.65 -17.09
C ILE A 126 -22.88 -17.86 -16.98
N GLU A 127 -22.77 -18.64 -15.90
CA GLU A 127 -23.65 -19.79 -15.67
C GLU A 127 -25.13 -19.36 -15.59
N LYS A 128 -25.41 -18.29 -14.82
CA LYS A 128 -26.76 -17.70 -14.76
C LYS A 128 -27.25 -17.22 -16.14
N ALA A 129 -26.39 -16.58 -16.92
CA ALA A 129 -26.73 -16.13 -18.27
C ALA A 129 -26.97 -17.30 -19.24
N GLN A 130 -26.23 -18.40 -19.11
CA GLN A 130 -26.44 -19.62 -19.88
C GLN A 130 -27.77 -20.29 -19.53
N GLN A 131 -28.12 -20.38 -18.24
CA GLN A 131 -29.42 -20.89 -17.80
C GLN A 131 -30.58 -20.02 -18.30
N GLY A 132 -30.38 -18.69 -18.36
CA GLY A 132 -31.33 -17.72 -18.90
C GLY A 132 -31.22 -17.44 -20.40
N ALA A 133 -30.48 -18.25 -21.16
CA ALA A 133 -30.18 -17.96 -22.55
C ALA A 133 -31.48 -17.90 -23.39
N VAL A 134 -31.79 -16.72 -23.90
CA VAL A 134 -32.95 -16.49 -24.78
C VAL A 134 -32.52 -16.76 -26.22
N SER A 135 -33.35 -17.47 -26.98
CA SER A 135 -33.05 -17.69 -28.39
C SER A 135 -32.99 -16.36 -29.16
N PRO A 136 -32.02 -16.17 -30.05
CA PRO A 136 -31.86 -14.92 -30.80
C PRO A 136 -33.09 -14.62 -31.66
N GLU A 137 -33.79 -15.65 -32.15
CA GLU A 137 -35.04 -15.51 -32.89
C GLU A 137 -36.15 -14.85 -32.07
N LYS A 138 -36.31 -15.25 -30.79
CA LYS A 138 -37.29 -14.63 -29.89
C LYS A 138 -36.90 -13.18 -29.60
N LEU A 139 -35.61 -12.89 -29.41
CA LEU A 139 -35.13 -11.52 -29.21
C LEU A 139 -35.45 -10.64 -30.43
N ILE A 140 -35.18 -11.12 -31.64
CA ILE A 140 -35.51 -10.40 -32.88
C ILE A 140 -37.01 -10.20 -33.02
N HIS A 141 -37.82 -11.23 -32.77
CA HIS A 141 -39.28 -11.13 -32.85
C HIS A 141 -39.84 -10.11 -31.85
N TYR A 142 -39.39 -10.15 -30.59
CA TYR A 142 -39.81 -9.19 -29.57
C TYR A 142 -39.28 -7.78 -29.85
N ALA A 143 -38.06 -7.63 -30.33
CA ALA A 143 -37.53 -6.34 -30.75
C ALA A 143 -38.37 -5.73 -31.88
N HIS A 144 -38.73 -6.54 -32.88
CA HIS A 144 -39.62 -6.12 -33.96
C HIS A 144 -41.01 -5.76 -33.44
N LYS A 145 -41.57 -6.56 -32.53
CA LYS A 145 -42.86 -6.28 -31.87
C LYS A 145 -42.83 -5.00 -31.05
N ILE A 146 -41.76 -4.73 -30.30
CA ILE A 146 -41.60 -3.49 -29.53
C ILE A 146 -41.39 -2.29 -30.45
N SER A 147 -40.71 -2.48 -31.58
CA SER A 147 -40.50 -1.43 -32.60
C SER A 147 -41.79 -1.08 -33.35
N GLN A 148 -42.70 -2.05 -33.51
CA GLN A 148 -44.03 -1.84 -34.10
C GLN A 148 -45.06 -1.35 -33.08
N ALA A 149 -44.97 -1.83 -31.84
CA ALA A 149 -45.81 -1.35 -30.75
C ALA A 149 -45.53 0.14 -30.55
N SER A 150 -46.57 0.89 -30.18
CA SER A 150 -46.43 2.31 -29.93
C SER A 150 -45.52 2.52 -28.72
N THR A 151 -44.25 2.80 -29.03
CA THR A 151 -43.14 3.37 -28.26
C THR A 151 -42.86 2.83 -26.84
N ALA A 152 -41.68 2.24 -26.63
CA ALA A 152 -41.17 1.91 -25.29
C ALA A 152 -40.77 3.15 -24.44
N VAL A 153 -40.67 4.32 -25.06
CA VAL A 153 -40.26 5.59 -24.44
C VAL A 153 -41.02 6.75 -25.08
N SER A 154 -41.40 7.77 -24.30
CA SER A 154 -42.09 8.96 -24.82
C SER A 154 -41.21 9.71 -25.82
N PRO A 155 -41.66 9.95 -27.07
CA PRO A 155 -40.96 10.84 -28.00
C PRO A 155 -40.77 12.24 -27.41
N VAL A 156 -39.65 12.89 -27.75
CA VAL A 156 -39.39 14.29 -27.37
C VAL A 156 -40.46 15.18 -28.01
N GLY A 157 -41.31 15.80 -27.19
CA GLY A 157 -42.43 16.62 -27.64
C GLY A 157 -43.77 15.88 -27.77
N TRP A 158 -43.88 14.64 -27.26
CA TRP A 158 -45.13 13.89 -27.23
C TRP A 158 -46.25 14.72 -26.57
N GLN A 159 -47.37 14.85 -27.29
CA GLN A 159 -48.60 15.50 -26.82
C GLN A 159 -49.69 14.44 -26.68
N PRO A 160 -50.72 14.64 -25.83
CA PRO A 160 -51.83 13.70 -25.68
C PRO A 160 -52.60 13.34 -26.97
N SER A 161 -52.43 14.14 -28.04
CA SER A 161 -53.00 13.89 -29.37
C SER A 161 -52.08 13.07 -30.30
N ASP A 162 -50.84 12.76 -29.89
CA ASP A 162 -49.86 12.03 -30.69
C ASP A 162 -50.05 10.50 -30.59
N PRO A 163 -50.26 9.80 -31.71
CA PRO A 163 -50.41 8.35 -31.75
C PRO A 163 -49.20 7.57 -31.20
N ARG A 164 -47.98 8.12 -31.25
CA ARG A 164 -46.75 7.50 -30.75
C ARG A 164 -46.63 7.66 -29.24
N ARG A 165 -47.54 7.04 -28.50
CA ARG A 165 -47.61 7.11 -27.03
C ARG A 165 -46.97 5.89 -26.37
N PRO A 166 -46.37 6.03 -25.17
CA PRO A 166 -45.69 4.91 -24.52
C PRO A 166 -46.57 4.01 -23.65
N TYR A 167 -47.87 4.25 -23.60
CA TYR A 167 -48.80 3.51 -22.75
C TYR A 167 -50.15 3.26 -23.44
N PRO A 168 -50.87 2.20 -23.07
CA PRO A 168 -52.18 1.89 -23.64
C PRO A 168 -53.21 2.98 -23.31
N GLN A 169 -54.04 3.35 -24.29
CA GLN A 169 -55.11 4.32 -24.09
C GLN A 169 -56.32 3.72 -23.38
N ASP A 170 -57.13 4.56 -22.75
CA ASP A 170 -58.34 4.15 -22.02
C ASP A 170 -59.36 3.41 -22.92
N THR A 171 -59.43 3.78 -24.20
CA THR A 171 -60.20 3.06 -25.22
C THR A 171 -59.65 1.65 -25.47
N GLU A 172 -58.33 1.47 -25.52
CA GLU A 172 -57.68 0.17 -25.69
C GLU A 172 -57.81 -0.70 -24.44
N MET A 173 -57.70 -0.10 -23.26
CA MET A 173 -57.91 -0.79 -21.98
C MET A 173 -59.36 -1.26 -21.83
N ARG A 174 -60.34 -0.44 -22.22
CA ARG A 174 -61.76 -0.82 -22.28
C ARG A 174 -62.07 -1.86 -23.35
N ALA A 175 -61.37 -1.82 -24.48
CA ALA A 175 -61.49 -2.84 -25.51
C ALA A 175 -60.84 -4.18 -25.11
N GLY A 176 -59.97 -4.16 -24.09
CA GLY A 176 -59.22 -5.30 -23.59
C GLY A 176 -60.08 -6.37 -22.92
N ILE A 177 -59.51 -7.58 -22.84
CA ILE A 177 -60.17 -8.78 -22.31
C ILE A 177 -60.58 -8.60 -20.83
N LEU A 178 -59.77 -7.90 -20.04
CA LEU A 178 -60.05 -7.63 -18.63
C LEU A 178 -61.34 -6.82 -18.43
N CYS A 179 -61.56 -5.77 -19.24
CA CYS A 179 -62.77 -4.97 -19.16
C CYS A 179 -64.00 -5.77 -19.62
N ARG A 180 -63.87 -6.54 -20.71
CA ARG A 180 -64.93 -7.44 -21.19
C ARG A 180 -65.34 -8.44 -20.12
N LEU A 181 -64.37 -9.13 -19.50
CA LEU A 181 -64.62 -10.09 -18.43
C LEU A 181 -65.34 -9.47 -17.23
N SER A 182 -64.95 -8.25 -16.84
CA SER A 182 -65.62 -7.52 -15.74
C SER A 182 -67.06 -7.12 -16.06
N THR A 183 -67.41 -6.98 -17.35
CA THR A 183 -68.73 -6.49 -17.79
C THR A 183 -69.68 -7.64 -18.16
N SER A 184 -69.17 -8.73 -18.75
CA SER A 184 -69.99 -9.84 -19.26
C SER A 184 -69.85 -11.15 -18.47
N GLY A 185 -68.87 -11.27 -17.57
CA GLY A 185 -68.66 -12.44 -16.70
C GLY A 185 -68.37 -13.77 -17.43
N LYS A 186 -68.23 -13.78 -18.77
CA LYS A 186 -67.97 -14.97 -19.59
C LYS A 186 -67.02 -14.63 -20.74
N LEU A 187 -66.04 -15.50 -20.98
CA LEU A 187 -65.18 -15.47 -22.16
C LEU A 187 -65.77 -16.43 -23.21
N THR A 188 -66.35 -15.90 -24.28
CA THR A 188 -66.77 -16.71 -25.43
C THR A 188 -65.58 -16.87 -26.40
N PRO A 189 -65.25 -18.08 -26.88
CA PRO A 189 -64.07 -18.32 -27.73
C PRO A 189 -64.09 -17.71 -29.14
N ASP A 190 -65.23 -17.21 -29.63
CA ASP A 190 -65.44 -16.86 -31.04
C ASP A 190 -65.22 -15.38 -31.42
N ASP A 191 -64.64 -14.55 -30.55
CA ASP A 191 -64.38 -13.14 -30.87
C ASP A 191 -62.94 -12.92 -31.41
N PRO A 192 -62.77 -12.35 -32.61
CA PRO A 192 -61.46 -12.21 -33.25
C PRO A 192 -60.57 -11.19 -32.51
N PRO A 193 -59.23 -11.38 -32.54
CA PRO A 193 -58.30 -10.47 -31.90
C PRO A 193 -58.12 -9.22 -32.77
N GLY A 194 -58.55 -8.06 -32.28
CA GLY A 194 -57.87 -6.80 -32.60
C GLY A 194 -58.60 -5.75 -33.44
N ASP A 195 -59.73 -6.01 -34.09
CA ASP A 195 -60.40 -4.99 -34.92
C ASP A 195 -61.80 -4.65 -34.40
N SER A 196 -61.87 -3.85 -33.34
CA SER A 196 -63.12 -3.20 -32.94
C SER A 196 -62.96 -1.68 -33.06
N LYS A 197 -63.47 -1.11 -34.16
CA LYS A 197 -63.70 0.35 -34.29
C LYS A 197 -64.45 0.86 -33.05
N PRO A 198 -64.12 2.07 -32.54
CA PRO A 198 -64.81 2.60 -31.38
C PRO A 198 -66.28 2.86 -31.76
N ALA A 199 -67.20 2.15 -31.11
CA ALA A 199 -68.62 2.45 -31.21
C ALA A 199 -68.87 3.81 -30.55
N ILE A 200 -69.14 4.82 -31.38
CA ILE A 200 -69.69 6.10 -30.97
C ILE A 200 -71.12 5.83 -30.50
N GLY A 201 -71.28 5.63 -29.19
CA GLY A 201 -72.57 5.42 -28.53
C GLY A 201 -72.54 6.11 -27.18
N GLY A 202 -73.09 7.34 -27.14
CA GLY A 202 -73.20 8.13 -25.92
C GLY A 202 -74.07 7.41 -24.89
N SER A 203 -73.48 7.09 -23.74
CA SER A 203 -74.21 6.81 -22.51
C SER A 203 -73.48 7.51 -21.38
N SER A 204 -74.08 8.61 -20.95
CA SER A 204 -73.69 9.45 -19.82
C SER A 204 -73.75 8.64 -18.53
N ILE A 205 -72.59 8.29 -17.98
CA ILE A 205 -72.46 7.76 -16.62
C ILE A 205 -71.64 8.75 -15.80
N GLY A 206 -72.26 9.21 -14.72
CA GLY A 206 -71.90 10.38 -13.94
C GLY A 206 -70.52 10.33 -13.30
N MET A 207 -69.93 11.52 -13.22
CA MET A 207 -68.74 11.84 -12.46
C MET A 207 -68.96 11.51 -10.97
N ASN A 208 -68.09 10.69 -10.39
CA ASN A 208 -67.84 10.69 -8.95
C ASN A 208 -66.36 10.97 -8.73
N GLN A 209 -66.04 12.23 -8.42
CA GLN A 209 -64.73 12.65 -7.98
C GLN A 209 -64.58 12.25 -6.52
N ASN A 210 -63.84 11.18 -6.25
CA ASN A 210 -63.30 10.94 -4.92
C ASN A 210 -61.78 11.07 -4.97
N ASN A 211 -61.33 12.21 -4.44
CA ASN A 211 -59.97 12.50 -4.04
C ASN A 211 -59.46 11.40 -3.10
N ASN A 212 -58.38 10.74 -3.47
CA ASN A 212 -57.43 10.17 -2.52
C ASN A 212 -56.02 10.33 -3.09
N GLN A 213 -55.34 11.37 -2.62
CA GLN A 213 -53.89 11.51 -2.73
C GLN A 213 -53.24 10.39 -1.92
N SER A 214 -52.67 9.42 -2.61
CA SER A 214 -51.69 8.50 -2.03
C SER A 214 -50.30 8.93 -2.50
N ASN A 215 -49.62 9.66 -1.63
CA ASN A 215 -48.18 9.92 -1.71
C ASN A 215 -47.43 8.58 -1.80
N ALA A 216 -46.80 8.30 -2.94
CA ALA A 216 -45.74 7.30 -3.02
C ALA A 216 -44.41 8.05 -3.04
N VAL A 217 -43.74 8.00 -1.89
CA VAL A 217 -42.38 8.47 -1.65
C VAL A 217 -41.42 7.86 -2.67
N ILE A 218 -40.78 8.72 -3.46
CA ILE A 218 -39.59 8.36 -4.24
C ILE A 218 -38.47 8.11 -3.22
N LYS A 219 -38.07 6.85 -3.05
CA LYS A 219 -36.81 6.53 -2.40
C LYS A 219 -35.71 6.66 -3.45
N ASP A 220 -34.90 7.70 -3.29
CA ASP A 220 -33.56 7.77 -3.84
C ASP A 220 -32.77 6.53 -3.43
N GLN A 221 -32.32 5.77 -4.43
CA GLN A 221 -31.21 4.85 -4.26
C GLN A 221 -30.12 5.25 -5.25
N GLN A 222 -29.29 6.17 -4.73
CA GLN A 222 -27.89 6.44 -5.02
C GLN A 222 -27.31 5.76 -6.27
N GLN A 223 -27.02 6.62 -7.26
CA GLN A 223 -25.92 6.43 -8.20
C GLN A 223 -24.61 6.13 -7.46
N GLN A 224 -23.96 5.03 -7.86
CA GLN A 224 -22.50 4.89 -7.79
C GLN A 224 -21.91 5.40 -9.10
N PRO A 225 -20.71 6.01 -9.07
CA PRO A 225 -20.23 6.90 -10.14
C PRO A 225 -19.78 6.13 -11.39
N ASN A 226 -20.12 6.70 -12.55
CA ASN A 226 -19.46 6.42 -13.81
C ASN A 226 -17.95 6.65 -13.66
N SER A 227 -17.14 5.60 -13.72
CA SER A 227 -15.75 5.73 -14.15
C SER A 227 -15.73 5.68 -15.67
N VAL A 228 -15.54 6.87 -16.25
CA VAL A 228 -15.09 7.12 -17.62
C VAL A 228 -13.94 6.18 -17.96
N LEU A 229 -14.10 5.35 -18.99
CA LEU A 229 -12.98 4.75 -19.70
C LEU A 229 -13.01 5.36 -21.11
N ASP A 230 -12.17 6.37 -21.27
CA ASP A 230 -11.92 7.05 -22.53
C ASP A 230 -11.35 6.08 -23.57
N GLN A 231 -11.68 6.45 -24.79
CA GLN A 231 -11.27 5.89 -26.08
C GLN A 231 -9.76 5.68 -26.15
N GLU A 232 -9.35 4.54 -26.71
CA GLU A 232 -8.01 4.39 -27.29
C GLU A 232 -7.88 5.30 -28.53
N PRO A 233 -6.75 6.02 -28.67
CA PRO A 233 -6.25 6.36 -29.99
C PRO A 233 -4.97 5.56 -30.33
N MET A 234 -5.12 4.81 -31.41
CA MET A 234 -4.14 4.36 -32.38
C MET A 234 -2.78 5.11 -32.41
N SER A 235 -1.71 4.32 -32.24
CA SER A 235 -0.39 4.36 -32.91
C SER A 235 0.27 5.71 -33.28
N GLU A 236 1.47 5.94 -32.72
CA GLU A 236 2.56 6.63 -33.43
C GLU A 236 3.89 5.88 -33.22
N ASP A 237 4.53 5.56 -34.34
CA ASP A 237 5.91 5.09 -34.46
C ASP A 237 6.89 6.15 -33.94
N THR A 238 7.82 5.75 -33.07
CA THR A 238 9.14 6.40 -32.99
C THR A 238 10.23 5.35 -32.81
N SER A 239 10.95 5.13 -33.89
CA SER A 239 12.30 4.57 -33.97
C SER A 239 13.29 5.29 -33.06
N LEU A 240 14.15 4.55 -32.34
CA LEU A 240 15.51 4.94 -31.93
C LEU A 240 16.24 3.62 -31.56
N SER A 241 17.02 3.05 -32.47
CA SER A 241 18.44 3.32 -32.71
C SER A 241 19.35 2.43 -31.86
N SER A 242 19.92 1.45 -32.55
CA SER A 242 21.05 0.61 -32.18
C SER A 242 22.21 1.42 -31.58
N SER A 243 22.81 0.89 -30.52
CA SER A 243 24.24 1.03 -30.25
C SER A 243 24.67 -0.24 -29.53
N ASP A 244 25.18 -1.17 -30.35
CA ASP A 244 25.81 -2.42 -29.95
C ASP A 244 27.34 -2.23 -29.91
N GLU A 245 27.97 -3.11 -29.14
CA GLU A 245 29.25 -3.03 -28.45
C GLU A 245 30.49 -2.85 -29.32
N GLY A 246 31.47 -2.12 -28.75
CA GLY A 246 32.83 -2.08 -29.24
C GLY A 246 33.64 -3.31 -28.81
N MET A 247 34.30 -3.93 -29.78
CA MET A 247 35.63 -4.53 -29.66
C MET A 247 36.62 -3.69 -30.46
#